data_AF-A0A938MJP1-F1
#
_entry.id   AF-A0A938MJP1-F1
#
_cell.length_a   1.000
_cell.length_b   1.000
_cell.length_c   1.000
_cell.angle_alpha   90.00
_cell.angle_beta   90.00
_cell.angle_gamma   90.00
#
_symmetry.space_group_name_H-M   'P 1'
#
loop_
_entity.id
_entity.type
_entity.pdbx_description
1 polymer ?
#
loop_
_entity_poly.entity_id
_entity_poly.type
_entity_poly.pdbx_seq_one_letter_code
_entity_poly.pdbx_strand_id
1 'polypeptide(L)'
;MNARSANAPDTATPALSDRTFRPVRPADIERIAQIAVRAWQPIHASYRQRLGDEIHAALHTGWEARKAESVRNAARTRPGCVYVTEVRGKVVGFT
;
A
#
# COMPACT_ATOMS: atom_id res chain seq x y z
N MET A 1 48.24 -25.95 8.94
CA MET A 1 48.10 -24.62 8.33
C MET A 1 46.74 -24.55 7.65
N ASN A 2 45.76 -24.04 8.40
CA ASN A 2 44.41 -23.52 8.14
C ASN A 2 43.54 -23.94 6.92
N ALA A 3 42.44 -24.63 7.26
CA ALA A 3 41.03 -24.39 6.92
C ALA A 3 40.63 -23.73 5.57
N ARG A 4 39.66 -24.34 4.88
CA ARG A 4 38.29 -23.80 4.78
C ARG A 4 37.31 -24.78 4.13
N SER A 5 36.26 -25.10 4.87
CA SER A 5 35.05 -25.78 4.42
C SER A 5 34.48 -25.13 3.16
N ALA A 6 34.09 -25.95 2.19
CA ALA A 6 33.24 -25.52 1.09
C ALA A 6 31.87 -25.13 1.66
N ASN A 7 31.57 -23.84 1.60
CA ASN A 7 30.33 -23.24 2.08
C ASN A 7 29.16 -23.68 1.19
N ALA A 8 28.02 -23.99 1.81
CA ALA A 8 26.77 -24.36 1.15
C ALA A 8 26.30 -23.26 0.15
N PRO A 9 25.50 -23.59 -0.87
CA PRO A 9 24.97 -22.57 -1.78
C PRO A 9 24.13 -21.56 -1.00
N ASP A 10 24.54 -20.31 -1.17
CA ASP A 10 23.95 -19.08 -0.68
C ASP A 10 22.42 -19.12 -0.81
N THR A 11 21.72 -18.90 0.31
CA THR A 11 20.26 -18.68 0.32
C THR A 11 19.97 -17.45 -0.53
N ALA A 12 19.59 -17.68 -1.79
CA ALA A 12 19.27 -16.63 -2.74
C ALA A 12 18.27 -15.65 -2.14
N THR A 13 18.77 -14.45 -1.85
CA THR A 13 17.93 -13.26 -1.70
C THR A 13 17.12 -13.14 -3.00
N PRO A 14 15.78 -13.14 -2.96
CA PRO A 14 15.00 -13.06 -4.19
C PRO A 14 15.39 -11.79 -4.94
N ALA A 15 15.85 -11.95 -6.17
CA ALA A 15 16.34 -10.86 -7.00
C ALA A 15 15.29 -9.74 -7.09
N LEU A 16 15.71 -8.52 -6.76
CA LEU A 16 14.92 -7.28 -6.84
C LEU A 16 14.41 -6.94 -8.26
N SER A 17 14.77 -7.73 -9.27
CA SER A 17 14.53 -7.49 -10.70
C SER A 17 13.06 -7.42 -11.12
N ASP A 18 12.14 -7.78 -10.23
CA ASP A 18 10.69 -7.84 -10.50
C ASP A 18 9.89 -6.80 -9.70
N ARG A 19 10.58 -5.83 -9.09
CA ARG A 19 9.97 -4.73 -8.33
C ARG A 19 10.42 -3.38 -8.88
N THR A 20 9.46 -2.54 -9.27
CA THR A 20 9.69 -1.17 -9.74
C THR A 20 9.05 -0.15 -8.80
N PHE A 21 9.73 0.96 -8.57
CA PHE A 21 9.20 2.14 -7.88
C PHE A 21 9.17 3.30 -8.87
N ARG A 22 7.99 3.89 -9.09
CA ARG A 22 7.80 4.90 -10.14
C ARG A 22 6.70 5.90 -9.78
N PRO A 23 6.67 7.08 -10.42
CA PRO A 23 5.54 8.01 -10.30
C PRO A 23 4.22 7.33 -10.67
N VAL A 24 3.14 7.78 -10.05
CA VAL A 24 1.77 7.34 -10.35
C VAL A 24 1.37 7.69 -11.79
N ARG A 25 0.63 6.80 -12.44
CA ARG A 25 0.00 7.03 -13.76
C ARG A 25 -1.52 7.08 -13.57
N PRO A 26 -2.28 7.70 -14.51
CA PRO A 26 -3.73 7.72 -14.44
C PRO A 26 -4.38 6.33 -14.27
N ALA A 27 -3.81 5.30 -14.90
CA ALA A 27 -4.29 3.92 -14.81
C ALA A 27 -4.10 3.27 -13.41
N ASP A 28 -3.19 3.81 -12.58
CA ASP A 28 -2.94 3.27 -11.24
C ASP A 28 -3.92 3.79 -10.19
N ILE A 29 -4.60 4.91 -10.48
CA ILE A 29 -5.34 5.72 -9.49
C ILE A 29 -6.40 4.88 -8.76
N GLU A 30 -7.22 4.13 -9.49
CA GLU A 30 -8.25 3.29 -8.85
C GLU A 30 -7.62 2.16 -8.03
N ARG A 31 -6.50 1.60 -8.50
CA ARG A 31 -5.81 0.52 -7.82
C ARG A 31 -5.22 0.98 -6.48
N ILE A 32 -4.61 2.15 -6.43
CA ILE A 32 -4.07 2.71 -5.18
C ILE A 32 -5.16 3.17 -4.23
N ALA A 33 -6.29 3.68 -4.73
CA ALA A 33 -7.45 4.01 -3.91
C ALA A 33 -8.02 2.76 -3.20
N GLN A 34 -8.11 1.63 -3.91
CA GLN A 34 -8.51 0.35 -3.32
C GLN A 34 -7.49 -0.17 -2.30
N ILE A 35 -6.18 -0.02 -2.56
CA ILE A 35 -5.14 -0.37 -1.59
C ILE A 35 -5.32 0.47 -0.32
N ALA A 36 -5.55 1.78 -0.45
CA ALA A 36 -5.73 2.68 0.67
C ALA A 36 -6.92 2.31 1.54
N VAL A 37 -8.08 2.02 0.94
CA VAL A 37 -9.27 1.60 1.69
C VAL A 37 -8.97 0.32 2.47
N ARG A 38 -8.39 -0.70 1.84
CA ARG A 38 -8.03 -1.97 2.51
C ARG A 38 -7.01 -1.76 3.63
N ALA A 39 -6.03 -0.89 3.44
CA ALA A 39 -5.05 -0.55 4.47
C ALA A 39 -5.69 0.15 5.69
N TRP A 40 -6.78 0.90 5.47
CA TRP A 40 -7.50 1.61 6.53
C TRP A 40 -8.61 0.80 7.21
N GLN A 41 -9.06 -0.31 6.61
CA GLN A 41 -10.04 -1.22 7.24
C GLN A 41 -9.65 -1.67 8.65
N PRO A 42 -8.42 -2.18 8.93
CA PRO A 42 -8.05 -2.58 10.29
C PRO A 42 -7.99 -1.40 11.27
N ILE A 43 -7.67 -0.19 10.78
CA ILE A 43 -7.68 1.03 11.58
C ILE A 43 -9.12 1.38 12.00
N HIS A 44 -10.06 1.36 11.06
CA HIS A 44 -11.47 1.60 11.37
C HIS A 44 -12.08 0.50 12.23
N ALA A 45 -11.65 -0.75 12.10
CA ALA A 45 -12.05 -1.82 13.01
C ALA A 45 -11.58 -1.53 14.44
N SER A 46 -10.35 -1.05 14.62
CA SER A 46 -9.84 -0.62 15.93
C SER A 46 -10.61 0.59 16.48
N TYR A 47 -10.97 1.56 15.65
CA TYR A 47 -11.80 2.69 16.08
C TYR A 47 -13.18 2.24 16.53
N ARG A 48 -13.82 1.33 15.77
CA ARG A 48 -15.11 0.75 16.13
C ARG A 48 -15.05 0.02 17.47
N GLN A 49 -14.00 -0.78 17.69
CA GLN A 49 -13.81 -1.49 18.97
C GLN A 49 -13.68 -0.52 20.16
N ARG A 50 -13.05 0.65 19.99
CA ARG A 50 -12.81 1.61 21.07
C ARG A 50 -13.96 2.58 21.30
N LEU A 51 -14.63 3.00 20.23
CA LEU A 51 -15.70 4.00 20.27
C LEU A 51 -17.10 3.37 20.44
N GLY A 52 -17.24 2.09 20.09
CA GLY A 52 -18.54 1.47 19.89
C GLY A 52 -19.14 1.80 18.53
N ASP A 53 -20.16 1.03 18.14
CA ASP A 53 -20.76 1.09 16.80
C ASP A 53 -21.48 2.41 16.54
N GLU A 54 -22.22 2.95 17.52
CA GLU A 54 -23.01 4.18 17.37
C GLU A 54 -22.13 5.39 17.08
N ILE A 55 -21.10 5.61 17.90
CA ILE A 55 -20.16 6.73 17.73
C ILE A 55 -19.35 6.54 16.45
N HIS A 56 -18.90 5.32 16.15
CA HIS A 56 -18.18 5.02 14.91
C HIS A 56 -19.03 5.35 13.67
N ALA A 57 -20.30 4.92 13.65
CA ALA A 57 -21.22 5.22 12.56
C ALA A 57 -21.44 6.73 12.41
N ALA A 58 -21.71 7.44 13.50
CA ALA A 58 -21.92 8.89 13.47
C ALA A 58 -20.71 9.67 12.90
N LEU A 59 -19.49 9.30 13.31
CA LEU A 59 -18.27 10.03 12.92
C LEU A 59 -17.68 9.57 11.58
N HIS A 60 -17.82 8.30 11.25
CA HIS A 60 -17.12 7.66 10.13
C HIS A 60 -18.05 7.11 9.05
N THR A 61 -19.30 7.56 8.99
CA THR A 61 -20.19 7.25 7.85
C THR A 61 -19.52 7.56 6.51
N GLY A 62 -19.46 6.57 5.63
CA GLY A 62 -18.89 6.70 4.28
C GLY A 62 -17.37 6.92 4.25
N TRP A 63 -16.64 6.54 5.30
CA TRP A 63 -15.19 6.75 5.37
C TRP A 63 -14.44 6.06 4.21
N GLU A 64 -14.90 4.90 3.72
CA GLU A 64 -14.27 4.19 2.61
C GLU A 64 -14.27 5.05 1.35
N ALA A 65 -15.43 5.63 1.01
CA ALA A 65 -15.59 6.49 -0.16
C ALA A 65 -14.75 7.76 -0.03
N ARG A 66 -14.77 8.40 1.16
CA ARG A 66 -13.96 9.59 1.46
C ARG A 66 -12.46 9.30 1.39
N LYS A 67 -12.01 8.13 1.87
CA LYS A 67 -10.61 7.70 1.80
C LYS A 67 -10.16 7.45 0.36
N ALA A 68 -10.97 6.71 -0.41
CA ALA A 68 -10.70 6.48 -1.83
C ALA A 68 -10.60 7.81 -2.60
N GLU A 69 -11.55 8.70 -2.39
CA GLU A 69 -11.59 10.00 -3.06
C GLU A 69 -10.42 10.91 -2.68
N SER A 70 -10.01 10.91 -1.41
CA SER A 70 -8.80 11.61 -0.96
C SER A 70 -7.54 11.16 -1.72
N VAL A 71 -7.38 9.85 -1.93
CA VAL A 71 -6.24 9.29 -2.68
C VAL A 71 -6.34 9.61 -4.17
N ARG A 72 -7.54 9.52 -4.78
CA ARG A 72 -7.76 9.94 -6.17
C ARG A 72 -7.36 11.38 -6.38
N ASN A 73 -7.81 12.27 -5.50
CA ASN A 73 -7.52 13.70 -5.60
C ASN A 73 -6.03 14.01 -5.41
N ALA A 74 -5.35 13.35 -4.46
CA ALA A 74 -3.91 13.50 -4.29
C ALA A 74 -3.15 13.07 -5.56
N ALA A 75 -3.49 11.91 -6.13
CA ALA A 75 -2.82 11.40 -7.34
C ALA A 75 -3.08 12.27 -8.58
N ARG A 76 -4.28 12.86 -8.71
CA ARG A 76 -4.63 13.74 -9.83
C ARG A 76 -3.99 15.12 -9.72
N THR A 77 -3.98 15.70 -8.52
CA THR A 77 -3.56 17.10 -8.32
C THR A 77 -2.08 17.24 -8.02
N ARG A 78 -1.42 16.19 -7.55
CA ARG A 78 0.00 16.18 -7.14
C ARG A 78 0.73 14.92 -7.62
N PRO A 79 0.76 14.62 -8.93
CA PRO A 79 1.36 13.38 -9.43
C PRO A 79 2.86 13.25 -9.11
N GLY A 80 3.59 14.35 -8.93
CA GLY A 80 5.00 14.33 -8.51
C GLY A 80 5.23 13.96 -7.03
N CYS A 81 4.16 13.88 -6.25
CA CYS A 81 4.20 13.52 -4.83
C CYS A 81 3.64 12.12 -4.55
N VAL A 82 3.16 11.40 -5.58
CA VAL A 82 2.58 10.07 -5.42
C VAL A 82 3.36 9.05 -6.24
N TYR A 83 3.87 8.03 -5.55
CA TYR A 83 4.65 6.96 -6.15
C TYR A 83 4.01 5.62 -5.90
N VAL A 84 4.19 4.69 -6.83
CA VAL A 84 3.70 3.32 -6.72
C VAL A 84 4.84 2.33 -6.69
N THR A 85 4.65 1.26 -5.94
CA THR A 85 5.48 0.05 -6.05
C THR A 85 4.74 -0.99 -6.87
N GLU A 86 5.37 -1.48 -7.92
CA GLU A 86 4.90 -2.60 -8.73
C GLU A 86 5.69 -3.86 -8.41
N VAL A 87 5.02 -5.01 -8.45
CA VAL A 87 5.66 -6.33 -8.47
C VAL A 87 5.02 -7.13 -9.60
N ARG A 88 5.80 -7.67 -10.54
CA ARG A 88 5.25 -8.40 -11.71
C ARG A 88 4.22 -7.59 -12.50
N GLY A 89 4.49 -6.30 -12.69
CA GLY A 89 3.59 -5.36 -13.37
C GLY A 89 2.29 -5.05 -12.62
N LYS A 90 2.14 -5.49 -11.37
CA LYS A 90 0.96 -5.19 -10.53
C LYS A 90 1.32 -4.17 -9.47
N VAL A 91 0.55 -3.08 -9.37
CA VAL A 91 0.68 -2.13 -8.26
C VAL A 91 0.27 -2.81 -6.94
N VAL A 92 1.22 -2.85 -6.00
CA VAL A 92 1.07 -3.48 -4.68
C VAL A 92 1.10 -2.48 -3.52
N GLY A 93 1.61 -1.27 -3.75
CA GLY A 93 1.68 -0.21 -2.74
C GLY A 93 1.83 1.17 -3.35
N PHE A 94 1.66 2.20 -2.53
CA PHE A 94 1.85 3.59 -2.90
C PHE A 94 2.30 4.43 -1.70
N THR A 95 2.89 5.60 -1.97
CA THR A 95 3.22 6.64 -0.98
C THR A 95 2.93 8.01 -1.55
#